data_AF-A0AAV4XAY1-F1
#
_entry.id   AF-A0AAV4XAY1-F1
#
_cell.length_a   1.000
_cell.length_b   1.000
_cell.length_c   1.000
_cell.angle_alpha   90.00
_cell.angle_beta   90.00
_cell.angle_gamma   90.00
#
_symmetry.space_group_name_H-M   'P 1'
#
loop_
_entity.id
_entity.type
_entity.pdbx_description
1 polymer ?
#
loop_
_entity_poly.entity_id
_entity_poly.type
_entity_poly.pdbx_seq_one_letter_code
_entity_poly.pdbx_strand_id
1 'polypeptide(L)'
;MLVELRVKIQELALQLPHFGNEIPLKWMLFEQAVDRLIEREVYFADINKLSEVARLENIESDEEFYSMIHFYHHQGKIWHMGSEQLQGVDDISGIVILKTSMVY
;
A
#
# COMPACT_ATOMS: atom_id res chain seq x y z
N MET A 1 23.54 -12.11 -21.50
CA MET A 1 22.53 -11.04 -21.51
C MET A 1 21.38 -11.26 -20.52
N LEU A 2 20.37 -12.12 -20.75
CA LEU A 2 19.22 -12.23 -19.81
C LEU A 2 19.62 -12.72 -18.40
N VAL A 3 20.56 -13.67 -18.32
CA VAL A 3 21.04 -14.20 -17.03
C VAL A 3 21.81 -13.13 -16.24
N GLU A 4 22.67 -12.36 -16.90
CA GLU A 4 23.43 -11.27 -16.27
C GLU A 4 22.51 -10.14 -15.80
N LEU A 5 21.47 -9.82 -16.58
CA LEU A 5 20.46 -8.84 -16.19
C LEU A 5 19.71 -9.30 -14.94
N ARG A 6 19.30 -10.57 -14.89
CA ARG A 6 18.63 -11.16 -13.72
C ARG A 6 19.50 -11.11 -12.48
N VAL A 7 20.78 -11.47 -12.60
CA VAL A 7 21.75 -11.40 -11.50
C VAL A 7 21.89 -9.96 -11.01
N LYS A 8 22.00 -9.00 -11.93
CA LYS A 8 22.13 -7.58 -11.57
C LYS A 8 20.89 -7.04 -10.87
N ILE A 9 19.70 -7.41 -11.32
CA ILE A 9 18.44 -7.07 -10.65
C ILE A 9 18.41 -7.64 -9.24
N GLN A 10 18.83 -8.90 -9.06
CA GLN A 10 18.85 -9.55 -7.76
C GLN A 10 19.85 -8.87 -6.81
N GLU A 11 21.06 -8.55 -7.27
CA GLU A 11 22.06 -7.80 -6.50
C GLU A 11 21.53 -6.44 -6.03
N LEU A 12 20.87 -5.70 -6.93
CA LEU A 12 20.29 -4.39 -6.60
C LEU A 12 19.09 -4.51 -5.65
N ALA A 13 18.25 -5.53 -5.81
CA ALA A 13 17.12 -5.78 -4.94
C ALA A 13 17.56 -6.06 -3.49
N LEU A 14 18.67 -6.78 -3.30
CA LEU A 14 19.26 -7.05 -1.98
C LEU A 14 19.80 -5.78 -1.30
N GLN A 15 20.08 -4.72 -2.05
CA GLN A 15 20.61 -3.45 -1.55
C GLN A 15 19.51 -2.42 -1.26
N LEU A 16 18.24 -2.74 -1.52
CA LEU A 16 17.15 -1.80 -1.26
C LEU A 16 17.01 -1.53 0.24
N PRO A 17 16.77 -0.28 0.66
CA PRO A 17 16.65 0.10 2.09
C PRO A 17 15.55 -0.65 2.86
N HIS A 18 14.60 -1.26 2.15
CA HIS A 18 13.48 -2.00 2.73
C HIS A 18 13.67 -3.52 2.63
N PHE A 19 14.75 -3.98 2.00
CA PHE A 19 15.06 -5.40 1.89
C PHE A 19 15.50 -5.94 3.27
N GLY A 20 14.74 -6.87 3.81
CA GLY A 20 14.96 -7.43 5.16
C GLY A 20 14.17 -6.75 6.27
N ASN A 21 13.30 -5.77 5.96
CA ASN A 21 12.37 -5.25 6.95
C ASN A 21 11.32 -6.32 7.30
N GLU A 22 11.26 -6.71 8.56
CA GLU A 22 10.18 -7.54 9.08
C GLU A 22 8.90 -6.70 9.11
N ILE A 23 7.88 -7.14 8.37
CA ILE A 23 6.55 -6.53 8.41
C ILE A 23 5.63 -7.38 9.29
N PRO A 24 4.71 -6.76 10.06
CA PRO A 24 3.69 -7.49 10.79
C PRO A 24 2.84 -8.35 9.85
N LEU A 25 2.53 -9.59 10.26
CA LEU A 25 1.69 -10.50 9.47
C LEU A 25 0.31 -9.88 9.14
N LYS A 26 -0.25 -9.10 10.07
CA LYS A 26 -1.50 -8.35 9.87
C LYS A 26 -1.44 -7.36 8.70
N TRP A 27 -0.27 -6.78 8.39
CA TRP A 27 -0.12 -5.92 7.22
C TRP A 27 -0.21 -6.73 5.92
N MET A 28 0.36 -7.95 5.90
CA MET A 28 0.20 -8.85 4.76
C MET A 28 -1.25 -9.29 4.56
N LEU A 29 -2.01 -9.51 5.64
CA LEU A 29 -3.43 -9.84 5.55
C LEU A 29 -4.24 -8.66 5.00
N PHE A 30 -3.91 -7.43 5.42
CA PHE A 30 -4.49 -6.22 4.85
C PHE A 30 -4.17 -6.08 3.36
N GLU A 31 -2.93 -6.36 2.94
CA GLU A 31 -2.56 -6.37 1.51
C GLU A 31 -3.44 -7.33 0.70
N GLN A 32 -3.65 -8.54 1.22
CA GLN A 32 -4.58 -9.49 0.59
C GLN A 32 -6.04 -8.99 0.59
N ALA A 33 -6.46 -8.26 1.62
CA ALA A 33 -7.78 -7.64 1.65
C ALA A 33 -7.94 -6.56 0.58
N VAL A 34 -6.89 -5.77 0.36
CA VAL A 34 -6.81 -4.78 -0.73
C VAL A 34 -6.83 -5.47 -2.10
N ASP A 35 -6.10 -6.58 -2.29
CA ASP A 35 -6.14 -7.35 -3.53
C ASP A 35 -7.56 -7.84 -3.85
N ARG A 36 -8.31 -8.32 -2.84
CA ARG A 36 -9.72 -8.70 -2.99
C ARG A 36 -10.63 -7.52 -3.38
N LEU A 37 -10.28 -6.28 -3.00
CA LEU A 37 -11.02 -5.09 -3.45
C LEU A 37 -10.73 -4.81 -4.93
N ILE A 38 -9.48 -4.94 -5.36
CA ILE A 38 -9.06 -4.76 -6.76
C ILE A 38 -9.72 -5.82 -7.65
N GLU A 39 -9.80 -7.08 -7.22
CA GLU A 39 -10.51 -8.17 -7.92
C GLU A 39 -12.00 -7.87 -8.14
N ARG A 40 -12.60 -7.05 -7.27
CA ARG A 40 -13.99 -6.59 -7.37
C ARG A 40 -14.14 -5.29 -8.16
N GLU A 41 -13.11 -4.90 -8.91
CA GLU A 41 -13.05 -3.67 -9.71
C GLU A 41 -13.16 -2.38 -8.86
N VAL A 42 -12.81 -2.47 -7.57
CA VAL A 42 -12.73 -1.30 -6.67
C VAL A 42 -11.30 -0.76 -6.73
N TYR A 43 -11.10 0.27 -7.55
CA TYR A 43 -9.77 0.87 -7.77
C TYR A 43 -9.50 2.11 -6.91
N PHE A 44 -10.53 2.64 -6.27
CA PHE A 44 -10.44 3.79 -5.37
C PHE A 44 -11.25 3.51 -4.11
N ALA A 45 -10.69 3.87 -2.96
CA ALA A 45 -11.35 3.78 -1.68
C ALA A 45 -11.08 5.03 -0.86
N ASP A 46 -12.04 5.42 -0.04
CA ASP A 46 -11.83 6.44 0.99
C ASP A 46 -10.88 5.87 2.06
N ILE A 47 -10.02 6.72 2.63
CA ILE A 47 -9.14 6.34 3.73
C ILE A 47 -9.92 5.76 4.94
N ASN A 48 -11.13 6.25 5.20
CA ASN A 48 -12.02 5.73 6.23
C ASN A 48 -12.49 4.31 5.93
N LYS A 49 -12.78 4.02 4.65
CA LYS A 49 -13.16 2.67 4.23
C LYS A 49 -11.99 1.70 4.34
N LEU A 50 -10.77 2.16 4.07
CA LEU A 50 -9.56 1.37 4.27
C LEU A 50 -9.23 1.17 5.74
N SER A 51 -9.51 2.14 6.61
CA SER A 51 -9.33 1.98 8.06
C SER A 51 -10.30 0.93 8.61
N GLU A 52 -11.54 0.87 8.12
CA GLU A 52 -12.47 -0.23 8.44
C GLU A 52 -11.95 -1.59 7.99
N VAL A 53 -11.40 -1.68 6.77
CA VAL A 53 -10.79 -2.92 6.26
C VAL A 53 -9.58 -3.33 7.11
N ALA A 54 -8.76 -2.37 7.53
CA ALA A 54 -7.62 -2.62 8.42
C ALA A 54 -8.08 -3.14 9.79
N ARG A 55 -9.16 -2.59 10.35
CA ARG A 55 -9.77 -3.06 11.60
C ARG A 55 -10.26 -4.50 11.50
N LEU A 56 -10.79 -4.92 10.36
CA LEU A 56 -11.17 -6.33 10.13
C LEU A 56 -9.97 -7.28 10.19
N GLU A 57 -8.78 -6.80 9.87
CA GLU A 57 -7.52 -7.56 9.92
C GLU A 57 -6.75 -7.33 11.25
N ASN A 58 -7.44 -6.84 12.30
CA ASN A 58 -6.91 -6.55 13.65
C ASN A 58 -5.88 -5.41 13.71
N ILE A 59 -5.98 -4.44 12.81
CA ILE A 59 -5.21 -3.18 12.85
C ILE A 59 -6.11 -2.11 13.45
N GLU A 60 -6.15 -2.04 14.78
CA GLU A 60 -7.06 -1.15 15.53
C GLU A 60 -6.44 0.23 15.82
N SER A 61 -5.11 0.30 15.90
CA SER A 61 -4.40 1.55 16.16
C SER A 61 -4.33 2.41 14.91
N ASP A 62 -4.81 3.65 15.00
CA ASP A 62 -4.72 4.62 13.91
C ASP A 62 -3.25 4.89 13.54
N GLU A 63 -2.34 4.97 14.53
CA GLU A 63 -0.90 5.14 14.30
C GLU A 63 -0.32 3.99 13.47
N GLU A 64 -0.74 2.76 13.78
CA GLU A 64 -0.32 1.59 13.03
C GLU A 64 -0.89 1.61 11.61
N PHE A 65 -2.16 1.94 11.45
CA PHE A 65 -2.81 2.06 10.15
C PHE A 65 -2.10 3.09 9.26
N TYR A 66 -1.83 4.30 9.77
CA TYR A 66 -1.13 5.33 9.00
C TYR A 66 0.30 4.92 8.66
N SER A 67 1.01 4.26 9.57
CA SER A 67 2.35 3.71 9.31
C SER A 67 2.33 2.66 8.19
N MET A 68 1.33 1.78 8.21
CA MET A 68 1.12 0.77 7.17
C MET A 68 0.78 1.40 5.81
N ILE A 69 -0.16 2.35 5.77
CA ILE A 69 -0.51 3.06 4.53
C ILE A 69 0.70 3.80 3.97
N HIS A 70 1.48 4.48 4.82
CA HIS A 70 2.69 5.17 4.40
C HIS A 70 3.76 4.21 3.86
N PHE A 71 3.92 3.04 4.48
CA PHE A 71 4.80 1.99 4.00
C PHE A 71 4.39 1.50 2.61
N TYR A 72 3.11 1.20 2.39
CA TYR A 72 2.59 0.79 1.08
C TYR A 72 2.60 1.90 0.03
N HIS A 73 2.52 3.15 0.47
CA HIS A 73 2.72 4.34 -0.36
C HIS A 73 4.14 4.43 -0.91
N HIS A 74 5.15 4.28 -0.05
CA HIS A 74 6.55 4.26 -0.47
C HIS A 74 6.89 3.09 -1.40
N GLN A 75 6.21 1.96 -1.26
CA GLN A 75 6.35 0.83 -2.18
C GLN A 75 5.59 1.00 -3.51
N GLY A 76 4.77 2.05 -3.64
CA GLY A 76 3.95 2.30 -4.82
C GLY A 76 2.83 1.27 -5.03
N LYS A 77 2.44 0.54 -3.97
CA LYS A 77 1.30 -0.40 -4.00
C LYS A 77 -0.02 0.32 -3.77
N ILE A 78 0.00 1.33 -2.91
CA ILE A 78 -1.15 2.16 -2.57
C ILE A 78 -0.77 3.62 -2.83
N TRP A 79 -1.66 4.43 -3.41
CA TRP A 79 -1.43 5.86 -3.60
C TRP A 79 -2.39 6.64 -2.71
N HIS A 80 -1.87 7.29 -1.68
CA HIS A 80 -2.64 8.11 -0.77
C HIS A 80 -2.32 9.58 -1.04
N MET A 81 -3.28 10.31 -1.60
CA MET A 81 -3.18 11.76 -1.75
C MET A 81 -3.77 12.41 -0.50
N GLY A 82 -2.90 12.95 0.36
CA GLY A 82 -3.32 13.84 1.43
C GLY A 82 -3.91 15.13 0.88
N SER A 83 -4.93 15.67 1.55
CA SER A 83 -5.59 16.93 1.19
C SER A 83 -4.67 18.17 1.26
N GLU A 84 -3.45 18.07 1.80
CA GLU A 84 -2.49 19.19 1.76
C GLU A 84 -2.09 19.60 0.33
N GLN A 85 -2.19 18.69 -0.65
CA GLN A 85 -1.96 19.01 -2.07
C GLN A 85 -3.23 19.52 -2.79
N LEU A 86 -4.40 19.43 -2.15
CA LEU A 86 -5.69 19.89 -2.65
C LEU A 86 -6.20 20.98 -1.70
N GLN A 87 -5.72 22.20 -1.91
CA GLN A 87 -6.08 23.36 -1.10
C GLN A 87 -7.60 23.42 -0.83
N GLY A 88 -7.99 23.28 0.43
CA GLY A 88 -9.20 23.93 0.95
C GLY A 88 -10.40 23.06 1.30
N VAL A 89 -10.25 21.77 1.67
CA VAL A 89 -11.36 21.07 2.33
C VAL A 89 -10.86 20.30 3.56
N ASP A 90 -11.39 20.73 4.71
CA ASP A 90 -11.21 20.21 6.06
C ASP A 90 -11.93 18.87 6.25
N ASP A 91 -11.88 17.99 5.24
CA ASP A 91 -12.52 16.69 5.26
C ASP A 91 -11.45 15.62 4.99
N ILE A 92 -11.27 14.75 5.97
CA ILE A 92 -10.16 13.78 6.09
C ILE A 92 -10.37 12.61 5.10
N SER A 93 -11.22 12.77 4.09
CA SER A 93 -11.54 11.78 3.05
C SER A 93 -10.45 11.74 1.96
N GLY A 94 -9.22 11.40 2.36
CA GLY A 94 -8.14 11.12 1.42
C GLY A 94 -8.54 10.00 0.47
N ILE A 95 -8.49 10.26 -0.85
CA ILE A 95 -8.72 9.23 -1.85
C ILE A 95 -7.48 8.35 -1.89
N VAL A 96 -7.69 7.05 -1.71
CA VAL A 96 -6.66 6.05 -1.85
C VAL A 96 -6.88 5.30 -3.14
N ILE A 97 -5.91 5.41 -4.05
CA ILE A 97 -5.90 4.67 -5.32
C ILE A 97 -5.17 3.34 -5.08
N LEU A 98 -5.88 2.27 -5.37
CA LEU A 98 -5.35 0.91 -5.28
C LEU A 98 -4.72 0.57 -6.61
N LYS A 99 -3.41 0.28 -6.62
CA LYS A 99 -2.72 -0.04 -7.86
C LYS A 99 -3.25 -1.36 -8.41
N THR A 100 -3.93 -1.30 -9.54
CA THR A 100 -4.30 -2.49 -10.29
C THR A 100 -3.01 -3.18 -10.74
N SER A 101 -2.90 -4.49 -10.54
CA SER A 101 -1.91 -5.29 -11.27
C SER A 101 -2.27 -5.17 -12.76
N MET A 102 -1.68 -4.20 -13.46
CA MET A 102 -1.72 -4.19 -14.90
C MET A 102 -0.91 -5.39 -15.35
N VAL A 103 -1.64 -6.45 -15.68
CA VAL A 103 -1.15 -7.59 -16.45
C VAL A 103 -0.68 -7.00 -17.78
N TYR A 104 0.64 -6.93 -17.97
CA TYR A 104 1.28 -6.63 -19.25
C TYR A 104 1.32 -7.89 -20.12
#